data_AF-A0A5C6M5X2-F1
#
_entry.id   AF-A0A5C6M5X2-F1
#
_cell.length_a   1.000
_cell.length_b   1.000
_cell.length_c   1.000
_cell.angle_alpha   90.00
_cell.angle_beta   90.00
_cell.angle_gamma   90.00
#
_symmetry.space_group_name_H-M   'P 1'
#
loop_
_entity.id
_entity.type
_entity.pdbx_description
1 polymer ?
#
loop_
_entity_poly.entity_id
_entity_poly.type
_entity_poly.pdbx_seq_one_letter_code
_entity_poly.pdbx_strand_id
1 'polypeptide(L)'
;MAGSEAGGGGGVNWSAAATVDLFDNMQQRRARWRLLLVSSCLVLLLGVPLWVLRGQLQDAARQTLQGEYDREQARLQGLTSLNPAVRERADRAGALRAGAGAKSADLAIPDLREALDLIDQAEQLARAERGLRELLNPLGETLAGTQWYVSSDWIRKQLASLSEKHQATVTLLDAGEVATAEADAAELLRSLGELQAANVQAMQADVIRRDWQRMLGRVPERLRGDAVYQSLVSRGEQGEGWWKEGKWKDAGLSFGGATAQLQQWLDGDGVLTAEEKAATAALSEGEIARLESEQQVLKNEKAEQYRRRSEYSKQLIAEGRRPPLPETLVAIKGGSFMMGSNAGQTDEKPVHRVNLADFWISQHEETTEEVLVWLNAPGVVLQDGWIDFDSEYCPIRRNGSKYELNTASKFGQSGQQPMVCISQRGALPFNRPTRIGHSSVRTIRRLNCESLRISAGTRPCAKPFRPASTFMR
;
A
#
# COMPACT_ATOMS: atom_id res chain seq x y z
N MET A 1 39.98 -8.98 -101.33
CA MET A 1 41.05 -9.84 -101.87
C MET A 1 40.60 -11.28 -101.72
N ALA A 2 40.53 -11.99 -102.85
CA ALA A 2 40.59 -13.45 -103.10
C ALA A 2 39.77 -14.42 -102.20
N GLY A 3 39.10 -15.47 -102.68
CA GLY A 3 38.96 -16.13 -103.99
C GLY A 3 37.75 -17.08 -103.89
N SER A 4 36.89 -17.17 -104.91
CA SER A 4 36.92 -18.06 -106.09
C SER A 4 36.58 -19.54 -105.81
N GLU A 5 35.61 -20.02 -106.61
CA GLU A 5 35.51 -21.39 -107.18
C GLU A 5 35.27 -22.57 -106.23
N ALA A 6 34.53 -23.62 -106.57
CA ALA A 6 33.66 -23.99 -107.69
C ALA A 6 32.72 -25.06 -107.11
N GLY A 7 31.42 -25.07 -107.42
CA GLY A 7 30.93 -25.88 -108.53
C GLY A 7 30.13 -27.07 -107.98
N GLY A 8 28.94 -27.31 -108.54
CA GLY A 8 28.15 -28.50 -108.20
C GLY A 8 26.66 -28.28 -108.36
N GLY A 9 26.19 -28.36 -109.60
CA GLY A 9 24.79 -28.21 -109.96
C GLY A 9 23.91 -29.33 -109.41
N GLY A 10 22.65 -28.98 -109.20
CA GLY A 10 21.56 -29.88 -108.88
C GLY A 10 20.28 -29.08 -108.87
N GLY A 11 19.54 -29.11 -109.98
CA GLY A 11 18.25 -28.45 -110.09
C GLY A 11 17.29 -28.98 -109.03
N VAL A 12 16.90 -28.12 -108.09
CA VAL A 12 15.86 -28.41 -107.11
C VAL A 12 14.60 -27.64 -107.50
N ASN A 13 13.51 -28.39 -107.54
CA ASN A 13 12.19 -28.02 -108.00
C ASN A 13 11.56 -26.97 -107.06
N TRP A 14 11.45 -25.71 -107.51
CA TRP A 14 11.03 -24.55 -106.72
C TRP A 14 9.51 -24.46 -106.41
N SER A 15 8.73 -25.51 -106.66
CA SER A 15 7.28 -25.51 -106.42
C SER A 15 6.83 -26.25 -105.16
N ALA A 16 7.72 -27.01 -104.48
CA ALA A 16 7.37 -27.79 -103.28
C ALA A 16 7.94 -27.22 -101.97
N ALA A 17 9.03 -26.43 -102.02
CA ALA A 17 9.67 -25.88 -100.81
C ALA A 17 8.87 -24.73 -100.17
N ALA A 18 8.22 -23.88 -100.98
CA ALA A 18 7.40 -22.77 -100.47
C ALA A 18 6.10 -23.23 -99.78
N THR A 19 5.57 -24.40 -100.16
CA THR A 19 4.37 -24.99 -99.53
C THR A 19 4.67 -25.68 -98.20
N VAL A 20 5.87 -26.23 -98.02
CA VAL A 20 6.28 -26.87 -96.75
C VAL A 20 6.58 -25.81 -95.69
N ASP A 21 7.24 -24.70 -96.05
CA ASP A 21 7.55 -23.60 -95.13
C ASP A 21 6.28 -22.86 -94.66
N LEU A 22 5.26 -22.75 -95.53
CA LEU A 22 3.95 -22.21 -95.16
C LEU A 22 3.21 -23.12 -94.17
N PHE A 23 3.33 -24.44 -94.34
CA PHE A 23 2.69 -25.43 -93.47
C PHE A 23 3.33 -25.48 -92.08
N ASP A 24 4.66 -25.36 -92.00
CA ASP A 24 5.39 -25.38 -90.75
C ASP A 24 5.18 -24.09 -89.94
N ASN A 25 5.10 -22.94 -90.61
CA ASN A 25 4.74 -21.67 -89.99
C ASN A 25 3.27 -21.67 -89.48
N MET A 26 2.35 -22.35 -90.18
CA MET A 26 0.98 -22.56 -89.69
C MET A 26 0.90 -23.50 -88.50
N GLN A 27 1.69 -24.58 -88.48
CA GLN A 27 1.80 -25.52 -87.35
C GLN A 27 2.36 -24.81 -86.10
N GLN A 28 3.44 -24.03 -86.26
CA GLN A 28 4.02 -23.24 -85.17
C GLN A 28 3.06 -22.15 -84.67
N ARG A 29 2.31 -21.48 -85.55
CA ARG A 29 1.25 -20.54 -85.14
C ARG A 29 0.15 -21.25 -84.34
N ARG A 30 -0.34 -22.40 -84.79
CA ARG A 30 -1.36 -23.18 -84.04
C ARG A 30 -0.85 -23.67 -82.68
N ALA A 31 0.42 -24.08 -82.58
CA ALA A 31 1.03 -24.46 -81.32
C ALA A 31 1.16 -23.27 -80.36
N ARG A 32 1.59 -22.09 -80.84
CA ARG A 32 1.63 -20.84 -80.06
C ARG A 32 0.24 -20.39 -79.60
N TRP A 33 -0.77 -20.47 -80.47
CA TRP A 33 -2.15 -20.17 -80.12
C TRP A 33 -2.70 -21.14 -79.06
N ARG A 34 -2.38 -22.44 -79.15
CA ARG A 34 -2.74 -23.43 -78.12
C ARG A 34 -2.06 -23.15 -76.79
N LEU A 35 -0.78 -22.80 -76.78
CA LEU A 35 -0.04 -22.41 -75.57
C LEU A 35 -0.62 -21.14 -74.93
N LEU A 36 -0.95 -20.12 -75.74
CA LEU A 36 -1.60 -18.90 -75.26
C LEU A 36 -3.01 -19.18 -74.72
N LEU A 37 -3.79 -20.04 -75.37
CA LEU A 37 -5.11 -20.47 -74.90
C LEU A 37 -5.02 -21.25 -73.59
N VAL A 38 -4.10 -22.20 -73.48
CA VAL A 38 -3.89 -22.98 -72.26
C VAL A 38 -3.42 -22.08 -71.12
N SER A 39 -2.46 -21.18 -71.37
CA SER A 39 -1.98 -20.21 -70.37
C SER A 39 -3.11 -19.27 -69.92
N SER A 40 -3.90 -18.73 -70.85
CA SER A 40 -5.04 -17.86 -70.53
C SER A 40 -6.13 -18.62 -69.76
N CYS A 41 -6.43 -19.86 -70.14
CA CYS A 41 -7.37 -20.72 -69.41
C CYS A 41 -6.86 -21.04 -68.01
N LEU A 42 -5.56 -21.25 -67.82
CA LEU A 42 -4.96 -21.57 -66.52
C LEU A 42 -4.96 -20.36 -65.57
N VAL A 43 -4.71 -19.15 -66.09
CA VAL A 43 -4.88 -17.90 -65.34
C VAL A 43 -6.34 -17.67 -64.95
N LEU A 44 -7.29 -17.97 -65.83
CA LEU A 44 -8.72 -17.83 -65.52
C LEU A 44 -9.22 -18.91 -64.54
N LEU A 45 -8.82 -20.16 -64.72
CA LEU A 45 -9.28 -21.31 -63.90
C LEU A 45 -8.63 -21.36 -62.52
N LEU A 46 -7.39 -20.90 -62.37
CA LEU A 46 -6.68 -20.92 -61.08
C LEU A 46 -6.49 -19.51 -60.51
N GLY A 47 -6.15 -18.53 -61.34
CA GLY A 47 -5.88 -17.17 -60.88
C GLY A 47 -7.12 -16.46 -60.33
N VAL A 48 -8.28 -16.58 -60.99
CA VAL A 48 -9.52 -15.94 -60.52
C VAL A 48 -10.01 -16.55 -59.19
N PRO A 49 -10.10 -17.89 -59.02
CA PRO A 49 -10.47 -18.47 -57.74
C PRO A 49 -9.47 -18.17 -56.62
N LEU A 50 -8.16 -18.16 -56.89
CA LEU A 50 -7.15 -17.79 -55.90
C LEU A 50 -7.27 -16.31 -55.49
N TRP A 51 -7.59 -15.42 -56.43
CA TRP A 51 -7.82 -14.01 -56.14
C TRP A 51 -9.09 -13.81 -55.29
N VAL A 52 -10.18 -14.50 -55.62
CA VAL A 52 -11.43 -14.48 -54.82
C VAL A 52 -11.19 -15.05 -53.42
N LEU A 53 -10.50 -16.19 -53.31
CA LEU A 53 -10.16 -16.81 -52.02
C LEU A 53 -9.30 -15.88 -51.17
N ARG A 54 -8.31 -15.22 -51.79
CA ARG A 54 -7.48 -14.21 -51.11
C ARG A 54 -8.34 -13.07 -50.58
N GLY A 55 -9.28 -12.54 -51.38
CA GLY A 55 -10.21 -11.50 -50.93
C GLY A 55 -11.06 -11.95 -49.74
N GLN A 56 -11.63 -13.16 -49.80
CA GLN A 56 -12.43 -13.73 -48.70
C GLN A 56 -11.61 -13.91 -47.41
N LEU A 57 -10.37 -14.38 -47.51
CA LEU A 57 -9.47 -14.52 -46.36
C LEU A 57 -9.11 -13.15 -45.75
N GLN A 58 -8.92 -12.13 -46.57
CA GLN A 58 -8.63 -10.77 -46.10
C GLN A 58 -9.85 -10.12 -45.44
N ASP A 59 -11.06 -10.33 -45.98
CA ASP A 59 -12.29 -9.86 -45.36
C ASP A 59 -12.57 -10.55 -44.02
N ALA A 60 -12.31 -11.86 -43.93
CA ALA A 60 -12.42 -12.60 -42.67
C ALA A 60 -11.39 -12.11 -41.62
N ALA A 61 -10.15 -11.87 -42.04
CA ALA A 61 -9.12 -11.29 -41.17
C ALA A 61 -9.52 -9.90 -40.66
N ARG A 62 -10.06 -9.05 -41.53
CA ARG A 62 -10.56 -7.73 -41.18
C ARG A 62 -11.68 -7.80 -40.13
N GLN A 63 -12.67 -8.66 -40.32
CA GLN A 63 -13.77 -8.85 -39.36
C GLN A 63 -13.27 -9.35 -38.01
N THR A 64 -12.30 -10.26 -38.02
CA THR A 64 -11.68 -10.79 -36.79
C THR A 64 -10.99 -9.67 -36.00
N LEU A 65 -10.16 -8.86 -36.67
CA LEU A 65 -9.46 -7.73 -36.05
C LEU A 65 -10.44 -6.65 -35.53
N GLN A 66 -11.53 -6.39 -36.25
CA GLN A 66 -12.59 -5.48 -35.78
C GLN A 66 -13.25 -6.01 -34.51
N GLY A 67 -13.58 -7.31 -34.46
CA GLY A 67 -14.16 -7.94 -33.28
C GLY A 67 -13.18 -8.04 -32.09
N GLU A 68 -11.87 -8.12 -32.35
CA GLU A 68 -10.84 -7.97 -31.31
C GLU A 68 -10.81 -6.54 -30.77
N TYR A 69 -10.77 -5.55 -31.66
CA TYR A 69 -10.74 -4.14 -31.27
C TYR A 69 -11.96 -3.77 -30.42
N ASP A 70 -13.17 -4.16 -30.85
CA ASP A 70 -14.40 -3.85 -30.13
C ASP A 70 -14.42 -4.49 -28.72
N ARG A 71 -13.81 -5.67 -28.54
CA ARG A 71 -13.65 -6.32 -27.23
C ARG A 71 -12.67 -5.57 -26.33
N GLU A 72 -11.52 -5.16 -26.85
CA GLU A 72 -10.53 -4.42 -26.07
C GLU A 72 -11.02 -3.00 -25.72
N GLN A 73 -11.72 -2.34 -26.65
CA GLN A 73 -12.36 -1.05 -26.38
C GLN A 73 -13.38 -1.14 -25.24
N ALA A 74 -14.17 -2.22 -25.18
CA ALA A 74 -15.12 -2.44 -24.08
C ALA A 74 -14.41 -2.64 -22.72
N ARG A 75 -13.24 -3.29 -22.70
CA ARG A 75 -12.42 -3.39 -21.47
C ARG A 75 -11.91 -2.03 -21.02
N LEU A 76 -11.38 -1.23 -21.95
CA LEU A 76 -10.89 0.11 -21.65
C LEU A 76 -11.99 1.02 -21.09
N GLN A 77 -13.20 0.96 -21.63
CA GLN A 77 -14.35 1.71 -21.11
C GLN A 77 -14.67 1.36 -19.64
N GLY A 78 -14.47 0.11 -19.23
CA GLY A 78 -14.62 -0.32 -17.83
C GLY A 78 -13.55 0.24 -16.88
N LEU A 79 -12.43 0.75 -17.41
CA LEU A 79 -11.33 1.26 -16.58
C LEU A 79 -11.50 2.72 -16.14
N THR A 80 -12.44 3.47 -16.74
CA THR A 80 -12.79 4.86 -16.35
C THR A 80 -11.53 5.72 -16.07
N SER A 81 -10.58 5.78 -17.01
CA SER A 81 -9.38 6.63 -16.86
C SER A 81 -9.69 8.07 -17.26
N LEU A 82 -9.22 9.03 -16.45
CA LEU A 82 -9.30 10.46 -16.73
C LEU A 82 -8.01 11.00 -17.39
N ASN A 83 -7.02 10.14 -17.63
CA ASN A 83 -5.72 10.54 -18.14
C ASN A 83 -5.80 11.04 -19.60
N PRO A 84 -5.28 12.24 -19.89
CA PRO A 84 -5.24 12.79 -21.24
C PRO A 84 -4.51 11.88 -22.25
N ALA A 85 -3.40 11.27 -21.84
CA ALA A 85 -2.60 10.41 -22.70
C ALA A 85 -3.25 9.03 -22.96
N VAL A 86 -4.10 8.54 -22.05
CA VAL A 86 -4.98 7.38 -22.33
C VAL A 86 -6.04 7.77 -23.36
N ARG A 87 -6.67 8.93 -23.18
CA ARG A 87 -7.73 9.43 -24.07
C ARG A 87 -7.20 9.66 -25.49
N GLU A 88 -6.03 10.30 -25.63
CA GLU A 88 -5.41 10.55 -26.92
C GLU A 88 -5.15 9.25 -27.70
N ARG A 89 -4.59 8.23 -27.03
CA ARG A 89 -4.36 6.91 -27.65
C ARG A 89 -5.66 6.23 -28.04
N ALA A 90 -6.66 6.25 -27.16
CA ALA A 90 -7.98 5.68 -27.43
C ALA A 90 -8.68 6.38 -28.60
N ASP A 91 -8.61 7.71 -28.68
CA ASP A 91 -9.21 8.52 -29.75
C ASP A 91 -8.51 8.25 -31.09
N ARG A 92 -7.16 8.18 -31.10
CA ARG A 92 -6.39 7.82 -32.30
C ARG A 92 -6.71 6.39 -32.78
N ALA A 93 -6.80 5.44 -31.85
CA ALA A 93 -7.20 4.07 -32.16
C ALA A 93 -8.62 4.02 -32.75
N GLY A 94 -9.55 4.80 -32.19
CA GLY A 94 -10.92 4.95 -32.69
C GLY A 94 -10.97 5.55 -34.10
N ALA A 95 -10.14 6.56 -34.38
CA ALA A 95 -10.03 7.17 -35.70
C ALA A 95 -9.50 6.19 -36.76
N LEU A 96 -8.46 5.40 -36.43
CA LEU A 96 -7.93 4.36 -37.31
C LEU A 96 -8.98 3.28 -37.59
N ARG A 97 -9.69 2.82 -36.55
CA ARG A 97 -10.77 1.83 -36.69
C ARG A 97 -11.93 2.34 -37.55
N ALA A 98 -12.35 3.60 -37.36
CA ALA A 98 -13.39 4.21 -38.16
C ALA A 98 -12.96 4.36 -39.63
N GLY A 99 -11.73 4.83 -39.87
CA GLY A 99 -11.17 4.96 -41.22
C GLY A 99 -11.01 3.62 -41.95
N ALA A 100 -10.64 2.56 -41.24
CA ALA A 100 -10.55 1.20 -41.76
C ALA A 100 -11.90 0.68 -42.27
N GLY A 101 -13.03 1.21 -41.81
CA GLY A 101 -14.38 0.89 -42.30
C GLY A 101 -14.60 1.21 -43.78
N ALA A 102 -13.96 2.27 -44.29
CA ALA A 102 -14.11 2.76 -45.67
C ALA A 102 -13.06 2.21 -46.65
N LYS A 103 -12.02 1.52 -46.15
CA LYS A 103 -10.90 1.00 -46.95
C LYS A 103 -11.15 -0.43 -47.45
N SER A 104 -10.44 -0.83 -48.51
CA SER A 104 -10.32 -2.24 -48.91
C SER A 104 -9.56 -3.04 -47.85
N ALA A 105 -9.76 -4.36 -47.79
CA ALA A 105 -9.18 -5.20 -46.73
C ALA A 105 -7.64 -5.09 -46.65
N ASP A 106 -6.95 -5.05 -47.79
CA ASP A 106 -5.49 -4.87 -47.86
C ASP A 106 -4.99 -3.59 -47.16
N LEU A 107 -5.76 -2.50 -47.25
CA LEU A 107 -5.42 -1.21 -46.65
C LEU A 107 -5.99 -1.04 -45.23
N ALA A 108 -7.04 -1.78 -44.89
CA ALA A 108 -7.69 -1.73 -43.58
C ALA A 108 -6.95 -2.55 -42.52
N ILE A 109 -6.34 -3.68 -42.88
CA ILE A 109 -5.68 -4.59 -41.93
C ILE A 109 -4.52 -3.90 -41.17
N PRO A 110 -3.60 -3.14 -41.81
CA PRO A 110 -2.54 -2.43 -41.10
C PRO A 110 -3.08 -1.40 -40.09
N ASP A 111 -4.07 -0.59 -40.50
CA ASP A 111 -4.72 0.40 -39.61
C ASP A 111 -5.36 -0.27 -38.38
N LEU A 112 -6.03 -1.42 -38.58
CA LEU A 112 -6.67 -2.15 -37.48
C LEU A 112 -5.65 -2.75 -36.52
N ARG A 113 -4.48 -3.18 -37.01
CA ARG A 113 -3.38 -3.63 -36.15
C ARG A 113 -2.77 -2.49 -35.36
N GLU A 114 -2.55 -1.32 -35.98
CA GLU A 114 -2.10 -0.13 -35.25
C GLU A 114 -3.15 0.34 -34.23
N ALA A 115 -4.44 0.28 -34.57
CA ALA A 115 -5.53 0.59 -33.62
C ALA A 115 -5.55 -0.37 -32.42
N LEU A 116 -5.29 -1.67 -32.64
CA LEU A 116 -5.19 -2.66 -31.58
C LEU A 116 -3.97 -2.45 -30.68
N ASP A 117 -2.82 -2.10 -31.25
CA ASP A 117 -1.62 -1.76 -30.48
C ASP A 117 -1.85 -0.51 -29.61
N LEU A 118 -2.48 0.53 -30.16
CA LEU A 118 -2.80 1.75 -29.42
C LEU A 118 -3.82 1.51 -28.30
N ILE A 119 -4.83 0.65 -28.49
CA ILE A 119 -5.82 0.37 -27.45
C ILE A 119 -5.22 -0.48 -26.32
N ASP A 120 -4.34 -1.43 -26.64
CA ASP A 120 -3.60 -2.22 -25.63
C ASP A 120 -2.67 -1.31 -24.81
N GLN A 121 -1.92 -0.42 -25.46
CA GLN A 121 -1.11 0.60 -24.78
C GLN A 121 -1.97 1.52 -23.89
N ALA A 122 -3.14 1.94 -24.36
CA ALA A 122 -4.07 2.75 -23.56
C ALA A 122 -4.59 2.00 -22.33
N GLU A 123 -4.90 0.71 -22.46
CA GLU A 123 -5.32 -0.14 -21.35
C GLU A 123 -4.20 -0.35 -20.33
N GLN A 124 -2.98 -0.68 -20.78
CA GLN A 124 -1.82 -0.86 -19.90
C GLN A 124 -1.54 0.44 -19.13
N LEU A 125 -1.58 1.59 -19.81
CA LEU A 125 -1.43 2.89 -19.19
C LEU A 125 -2.54 3.18 -18.16
N ALA A 126 -3.81 2.93 -18.50
CA ALA A 126 -4.93 3.16 -17.58
C ALA A 126 -4.84 2.30 -16.31
N ARG A 127 -4.36 1.05 -16.43
CA ARG A 127 -4.14 0.16 -15.27
C ARG A 127 -2.99 0.67 -14.39
N ALA A 128 -1.87 1.05 -15.00
CA ALA A 128 -0.73 1.58 -14.28
C ALA A 128 -1.05 2.91 -13.58
N GLU A 129 -1.78 3.79 -14.26
CA GLU A 129 -2.27 5.05 -13.68
C GLU A 129 -3.11 4.81 -12.43
N ARG A 130 -4.08 3.89 -12.49
CA ARG A 130 -4.92 3.56 -11.33
C ARG A 130 -4.05 3.13 -10.15
N GLY A 131 -3.12 2.20 -10.36
CA GLY A 131 -2.23 1.71 -9.30
C GLY A 131 -1.34 2.81 -8.71
N LEU A 132 -0.76 3.67 -9.56
CA LEU A 132 0.09 4.77 -9.09
C LEU A 132 -0.70 5.85 -8.37
N ARG A 133 -1.93 6.17 -8.79
CA ARG A 133 -2.78 7.14 -8.07
C ARG A 133 -3.21 6.65 -6.71
N GLU A 134 -3.47 5.34 -6.56
CA GLU A 134 -3.74 4.73 -5.25
C GLU A 134 -2.56 4.89 -4.27
N LEU A 135 -1.34 5.06 -4.78
CA LEU A 135 -0.15 5.36 -3.98
C LEU A 135 0.08 6.88 -3.79
N LEU A 136 0.00 7.66 -4.88
CA LEU A 136 0.32 9.09 -4.88
C LEU A 136 -0.72 9.94 -4.13
N ASN A 137 -1.99 9.55 -4.12
CA ASN A 137 -3.02 10.31 -3.42
C ASN A 137 -2.81 10.31 -1.89
N PRO A 138 -2.66 9.14 -1.21
CA PRO A 138 -2.31 9.12 0.21
C PRO A 138 -1.00 9.84 0.54
N LEU A 139 -0.02 9.84 -0.38
CA LEU A 139 1.23 10.58 -0.19
C LEU A 139 1.00 12.08 -0.16
N GLY A 140 0.20 12.60 -1.10
CA GLY A 140 -0.19 14.01 -1.12
C GLY A 140 -0.97 14.41 0.13
N GLU A 141 -1.91 13.56 0.56
CA GLU A 141 -2.66 13.75 1.81
C GLU A 141 -1.74 13.77 3.03
N THR A 142 -0.75 12.87 3.09
CA THR A 142 0.21 12.81 4.19
C THR A 142 1.11 14.06 4.22
N LEU A 143 1.59 14.51 3.06
CA LEU A 143 2.38 15.73 2.95
C LEU A 143 1.61 16.97 3.43
N ALA A 144 0.32 17.06 3.09
CA ALA A 144 -0.53 18.19 3.48
C ALA A 144 -1.08 18.11 4.92
N GLY A 145 -1.38 16.90 5.40
CA GLY A 145 -2.10 16.67 6.66
C GLY A 145 -1.22 16.42 7.88
N THR A 146 0.05 16.08 7.68
CA THR A 146 0.98 15.85 8.80
C THR A 146 1.31 17.16 9.52
N GLN A 147 1.35 17.14 10.86
CA GLN A 147 1.81 18.27 11.65
C GLN A 147 3.35 18.38 11.59
N TRP A 148 3.83 19.12 10.59
CA TRP A 148 5.26 19.38 10.39
C TRP A 148 5.80 20.45 11.34
N TYR A 149 7.02 20.27 11.81
CA TYR A 149 7.75 21.20 12.67
C TYR A 149 8.35 22.35 11.83
N VAL A 150 7.46 23.17 11.27
CA VAL A 150 7.78 24.21 10.26
C VAL A 150 8.59 25.40 10.80
N SER A 151 8.76 25.51 12.12
CA SER A 151 9.71 26.46 12.73
C SER A 151 11.17 26.10 12.43
N SER A 152 11.44 24.85 12.05
CA SER A 152 12.73 24.45 11.46
C SER A 152 12.76 24.79 9.97
N ASP A 153 13.69 25.67 9.57
CA ASP A 153 13.90 26.01 8.16
C ASP A 153 14.34 24.81 7.33
N TRP A 154 15.05 23.85 7.93
CA TRP A 154 15.45 22.60 7.26
C TRP A 154 14.21 21.76 6.90
N ILE A 155 13.32 21.52 7.86
CA ILE A 155 12.08 20.75 7.65
C ILE A 155 11.21 21.45 6.60
N ARG A 156 11.08 22.77 6.69
CA ARG A 156 10.28 23.56 5.74
C ARG A 156 10.80 23.43 4.31
N LYS A 157 12.13 23.50 4.11
CA LYS A 157 12.75 23.33 2.78
C LYS A 157 12.56 21.93 2.23
N GLN A 158 12.73 20.90 3.06
CA GLN A 158 12.53 19.51 2.63
C GLN A 158 11.07 19.25 2.26
N LEU A 159 10.12 19.73 3.07
CA LEU A 159 8.68 19.63 2.80
C LEU A 159 8.30 20.29 1.46
N ALA A 160 8.83 21.50 1.19
CA ALA A 160 8.59 22.21 -0.07
C ALA A 160 9.13 21.42 -1.26
N SER A 161 10.38 20.92 -1.17
CA SER A 161 11.02 20.10 -2.21
C SER A 161 10.24 18.82 -2.50
N LEU A 162 9.81 18.11 -1.44
CA LEU A 162 9.00 16.89 -1.56
C LEU A 162 7.63 17.14 -2.17
N SER A 163 6.99 18.26 -1.81
CA SER A 163 5.69 18.65 -2.36
C SER A 163 5.79 19.00 -3.85
N GLU A 164 6.85 19.72 -4.25
CA GLU A 164 7.13 20.01 -5.65
C GLU A 164 7.40 18.73 -6.45
N LYS A 165 8.21 17.81 -5.91
CA LYS A 165 8.47 16.51 -6.55
C LYS A 165 7.20 15.68 -6.69
N HIS A 166 6.34 15.63 -5.66
CA HIS A 166 5.04 14.96 -5.75
C HIS A 166 4.18 15.52 -6.89
N GLN A 167 4.09 16.85 -7.00
CA GLN A 167 3.33 17.49 -8.08
C GLN A 167 3.94 17.20 -9.47
N ALA A 168 5.27 17.19 -9.59
CA ALA A 168 5.96 16.81 -10.81
C ALA A 168 5.69 15.36 -11.21
N THR A 169 5.71 14.42 -10.25
CA THR A 169 5.39 13.00 -10.49
C THR A 169 3.94 12.80 -10.93
N VAL A 170 2.99 13.52 -10.34
CA VAL A 170 1.58 13.51 -10.79
C VAL A 170 1.49 14.01 -12.23
N THR A 171 2.23 15.08 -12.57
CA THR A 171 2.25 15.63 -13.94
C THR A 171 2.84 14.64 -14.95
N LEU A 172 3.91 13.93 -14.59
CA LEU A 172 4.49 12.87 -15.43
C LEU A 172 3.49 11.74 -15.67
N LEU A 173 2.76 11.35 -14.62
CA LEU A 173 1.72 10.34 -14.74
C LEU A 173 0.59 10.80 -15.67
N ASP A 174 0.16 12.06 -15.56
CA ASP A 174 -0.85 12.67 -16.42
C ASP A 174 -0.39 12.77 -17.89
N ALA A 175 0.91 12.92 -18.13
CA ALA A 175 1.52 12.87 -19.46
C ALA A 175 1.68 11.45 -20.02
N GLY A 176 1.48 10.42 -19.20
CA GLY A 176 1.62 9.01 -19.57
C GLY A 176 3.04 8.44 -19.41
N GLU A 177 3.94 9.16 -18.75
CA GLU A 177 5.33 8.75 -18.47
C GLU A 177 5.40 7.82 -17.24
N VAL A 178 4.75 6.65 -17.34
CA VAL A 178 4.52 5.73 -16.20
C VAL A 178 5.82 5.26 -15.54
N ALA A 179 6.81 4.83 -16.33
CA ALA A 179 8.03 4.25 -15.78
C ALA A 179 8.81 5.25 -14.92
N THR A 180 8.89 6.51 -15.39
CA THR A 180 9.51 7.60 -14.64
C THR A 180 8.67 7.97 -13.42
N ALA A 181 7.35 8.06 -13.56
CA ALA A 181 6.46 8.35 -12.44
C ALA A 181 6.51 7.27 -11.34
N GLU A 182 6.66 6.00 -11.71
CA GLU A 182 6.82 4.89 -10.77
C GLU A 182 8.15 4.96 -10.00
N ALA A 183 9.25 5.23 -10.70
CA ALA A 183 10.55 5.42 -10.06
C ALA A 183 10.54 6.62 -9.09
N ASP A 184 9.94 7.74 -9.51
CA ASP A 184 9.80 8.92 -8.67
C ASP A 184 8.89 8.67 -7.46
N ALA A 185 7.79 7.93 -7.62
CA ALA A 185 6.89 7.57 -6.53
C ALA A 185 7.59 6.72 -5.45
N ALA A 186 8.42 5.76 -5.86
CA ALA A 186 9.23 4.96 -4.93
C ALA A 186 10.23 5.83 -4.16
N GLU A 187 10.86 6.80 -4.83
CA GLU A 187 11.77 7.72 -4.16
C GLU A 187 11.04 8.67 -3.21
N LEU A 188 9.88 9.19 -3.62
CA LEU A 188 9.00 10.01 -2.76
C LEU A 188 8.61 9.29 -1.48
N LEU A 189 8.22 8.02 -1.56
CA LEU A 189 7.90 7.19 -0.39
C LEU A 189 9.06 7.12 0.61
N ARG A 190 10.28 6.84 0.12
CA ARG A 190 11.47 6.78 0.95
C ARG A 190 11.77 8.13 1.59
N SER A 191 11.79 9.20 0.80
CA SER A 191 12.11 10.54 1.28
C SER A 191 11.06 11.11 2.22
N LEU A 192 9.78 10.75 2.07
CA LEU A 192 8.73 11.09 3.03
C LEU A 192 8.98 10.41 4.37
N GLY A 193 9.32 9.12 4.39
CA GLY A 193 9.65 8.40 5.62
C GLY A 193 10.85 9.01 6.34
N GLU A 194 11.90 9.39 5.60
CA GLU A 194 13.05 10.11 6.14
C GLU A 194 12.65 11.47 6.74
N LEU A 195 11.80 12.23 6.05
CA LEU A 195 11.30 13.51 6.54
C LEU A 195 10.44 13.36 7.80
N GLN A 196 9.58 12.34 7.88
CA GLN A 196 8.78 12.05 9.07
C GLN A 196 9.66 11.71 10.27
N ALA A 197 10.68 10.86 10.08
CA ALA A 197 11.65 10.55 11.12
C ALA A 197 12.41 11.80 11.58
N ALA A 198 12.88 12.63 10.64
CA ALA A 198 13.54 13.89 10.94
C ALA A 198 12.62 14.88 11.67
N ASN A 199 11.34 14.92 11.33
CA ASN A 199 10.34 15.77 11.98
C ASN A 199 10.19 15.42 13.46
N VAL A 200 10.09 14.13 13.79
CA VAL A 200 10.02 13.66 15.18
C VAL A 200 11.29 14.01 15.95
N GLN A 201 12.45 13.79 15.33
CA GLN A 201 13.74 14.13 15.95
C GLN A 201 13.89 15.64 16.19
N ALA A 202 13.45 16.47 15.24
CA ALA A 202 13.46 17.92 15.39
C ALA A 202 12.57 18.37 16.56
N MET A 203 11.36 17.80 16.69
CA MET A 203 10.47 18.10 17.83
C MET A 203 11.09 17.70 19.17
N GLN A 204 11.74 16.53 19.24
CA GLN A 204 12.43 16.09 20.46
C GLN A 204 13.62 17.00 20.81
N ALA A 205 14.44 17.34 19.82
CA ALA A 205 15.57 18.24 20.02
C ALA A 205 15.11 19.66 20.40
N ASP A 206 13.94 20.11 19.93
CA ASP A 206 13.38 21.41 20.26
C ASP A 206 13.04 21.52 21.75
N VAL A 207 12.50 20.45 22.35
CA VAL A 207 12.22 20.41 23.78
C VAL A 207 13.50 20.68 24.57
N ILE A 208 14.58 19.97 24.25
CA ILE A 208 15.89 20.14 24.90
C ILE A 208 16.47 21.54 24.64
N ARG A 209 16.29 22.06 23.42
CA ARG A 209 16.71 23.43 23.06
C ARG A 209 15.97 24.49 23.88
N ARG A 210 14.67 24.33 24.11
CA ARG A 210 13.89 25.24 24.96
C ARG A 210 14.31 25.13 26.42
N ASP A 211 14.66 23.94 26.90
CA ASP A 211 15.21 23.75 28.25
C ASP A 211 16.51 24.54 28.44
N TRP A 212 17.40 24.43 27.45
CA TRP A 212 18.63 25.20 27.41
C TRP A 212 18.38 26.72 27.44
N GLN A 213 17.50 27.23 26.59
CA GLN A 213 17.14 28.65 26.55
C GLN A 213 16.52 29.14 27.86
N ARG A 214 15.65 28.33 28.48
CA ARG A 214 15.07 28.62 29.79
C ARG A 214 16.16 28.70 30.87
N MET A 215 17.10 27.76 30.86
CA MET A 215 18.21 27.75 31.82
C MET A 215 19.13 28.97 31.67
N LEU A 216 19.43 29.40 30.44
CA LEU A 216 20.16 30.65 30.20
C LEU A 216 19.44 31.86 30.81
N GLY A 217 18.10 31.90 30.71
CA GLY A 217 17.29 32.97 31.30
C GLY A 217 17.36 33.03 32.83
N ARG A 218 17.71 31.93 33.50
CA ARG A 218 17.86 31.85 34.96
C ARG A 218 19.23 32.30 35.46
N VAL A 219 20.21 32.51 34.56
CA VAL A 219 21.56 32.92 34.95
C VAL A 219 21.58 34.42 35.28
N PRO A 220 21.97 34.83 36.51
CA PRO A 220 22.11 36.22 36.89
C PRO A 220 23.06 37.00 35.99
N GLU A 221 22.74 38.28 35.73
CA GLU A 221 23.51 39.13 34.80
C GLU A 221 25.01 39.19 35.16
N ARG A 222 25.33 39.25 36.45
CA ARG A 222 26.72 39.31 36.96
C ARG A 222 27.57 38.08 36.57
N LEU A 223 26.94 36.92 36.38
CA LEU A 223 27.61 35.66 36.06
C LEU A 223 27.81 35.49 34.54
N ARG A 224 27.17 36.32 33.71
CA ARG A 224 27.28 36.21 32.25
C ARG A 224 28.67 36.56 31.72
N GLY A 225 29.49 37.27 32.49
CA GLY A 225 30.89 37.55 32.15
C GLY A 225 31.87 36.43 32.50
N ASP A 226 31.42 35.38 33.22
CA ASP A 226 32.29 34.31 33.68
C ASP A 226 32.77 33.42 32.52
N ALA A 227 34.04 33.00 32.56
CA ALA A 227 34.64 32.17 31.52
C ALA A 227 33.96 30.79 31.38
N VAL A 228 33.47 30.21 32.48
CA VAL A 228 32.74 28.94 32.48
C VAL A 228 31.40 29.12 31.77
N TYR A 229 30.67 30.19 32.08
CA TYR A 229 29.42 30.52 31.41
C TYR A 229 29.63 30.71 29.90
N GLN A 230 30.63 31.47 29.49
CA GLN A 230 30.95 31.71 28.07
C GLN A 230 31.29 30.40 27.33
N SER A 231 32.02 29.49 27.97
CA SER A 231 32.31 28.18 27.39
C SER A 231 31.04 27.34 27.19
N LEU A 232 30.11 27.36 28.15
CA LEU A 232 28.83 26.65 28.05
C LEU A 232 27.92 27.27 26.99
N VAL A 233 27.89 28.60 26.87
CA VAL A 233 27.17 29.31 25.81
C VAL A 233 27.70 28.91 24.44
N SER A 234 29.02 28.89 24.26
CA SER A 234 29.65 28.46 23.00
C SER A 234 29.26 27.02 22.61
N ARG A 235 29.11 26.11 23.59
CA ARG A 235 28.57 24.76 23.34
C ARG A 235 27.09 24.79 22.92
N GLY A 236 26.29 25.64 23.54
CA GLY A 236 24.91 25.90 23.11
C GLY A 236 24.84 26.43 21.67
N GLU A 237 25.70 27.37 21.31
CA GLU A 237 25.82 27.92 19.95
C GLU A 237 26.25 26.84 18.94
N GLN A 238 27.13 25.91 19.32
CA GLN A 238 27.43 24.74 18.50
C GLN A 238 26.17 23.89 18.26
N GLY A 239 25.34 23.72 19.30
CA GLY A 239 24.03 23.07 19.19
C GLY A 239 23.11 23.78 18.20
N GLU A 240 23.08 25.11 18.20
CA GLU A 240 22.34 25.92 17.22
C GLU A 240 22.89 25.75 15.79
N GLY A 241 24.20 25.56 15.64
CA GLY A 241 24.82 25.18 14.36
C GLY A 241 24.27 23.85 13.85
N TRP A 242 24.34 22.80 14.66
CA TRP A 242 23.80 21.47 14.32
C TRP A 242 22.31 21.48 14.05
N TRP A 243 21.55 22.29 14.80
CA TRP A 243 20.13 22.50 14.59
C TRP A 243 19.84 23.05 13.18
N LYS A 244 20.58 24.07 12.73
CA LYS A 244 20.43 24.63 11.38
C LYS A 244 20.79 23.64 10.28
N GLU A 245 21.74 22.74 10.53
CA GLU A 245 22.16 21.69 9.60
C GLU A 245 21.19 20.49 9.55
N GLY A 246 20.21 20.41 10.45
CA GLY A 246 19.31 19.27 10.55
C GLY A 246 19.89 18.06 11.29
N LYS A 247 21.00 18.24 12.02
CA LYS A 247 21.62 17.21 12.86
C LYS A 247 21.00 17.20 14.25
N TRP A 248 19.73 16.81 14.32
CA TRP A 248 18.89 16.92 15.51
C TRP A 248 19.46 16.20 16.73
N LYS A 249 20.04 15.01 16.53
CA LYS A 249 20.65 14.22 17.61
C LYS A 249 21.86 14.93 18.21
N ASP A 250 22.74 15.46 17.36
CA ASP A 250 23.95 16.17 17.81
C ASP A 250 23.58 17.51 18.46
N ALA A 251 22.59 18.22 17.90
CA ALA A 251 22.02 19.41 18.52
C ALA A 251 21.47 19.11 19.92
N GLY A 252 20.64 18.07 20.05
CA GLY A 252 20.08 17.63 21.32
C GLY A 252 21.15 17.23 22.35
N LEU A 253 22.20 16.51 21.94
CA LEU A 253 23.33 16.17 22.80
C LEU A 253 24.11 17.41 23.25
N SER A 254 24.28 18.40 22.36
CA SER A 254 24.96 19.65 22.71
C SER A 254 24.16 20.46 23.72
N PHE A 255 22.86 20.69 23.45
CA PHE A 255 21.97 21.42 24.36
C PHE A 255 21.81 20.71 25.70
N GLY A 256 21.56 19.40 25.69
CA GLY A 256 21.39 18.62 26.92
C GLY A 256 22.67 18.61 27.77
N GLY A 257 23.82 18.43 27.13
CA GLY A 257 25.12 18.48 27.80
C GLY A 257 25.45 19.87 28.37
N ALA A 258 25.20 20.94 27.62
CA ALA A 258 25.37 22.31 28.09
C ALA A 258 24.42 22.63 29.26
N THR A 259 23.17 22.18 29.17
CA THR A 259 22.15 22.35 30.23
C THR A 259 22.57 21.67 31.53
N ALA A 260 22.99 20.41 31.46
CA ALA A 260 23.41 19.65 32.64
C ALA A 260 24.66 20.26 33.30
N GLN A 261 25.64 20.67 32.49
CA GLN A 261 26.85 21.32 33.01
C GLN A 261 26.57 22.70 33.59
N LEU A 262 25.66 23.47 32.98
CA LEU A 262 25.23 24.76 33.51
C LEU A 262 24.53 24.61 34.85
N GLN A 263 23.62 23.64 34.97
CA GLN A 263 22.97 23.33 36.25
C GLN A 263 24.01 22.96 37.31
N GLN A 264 24.93 22.04 37.00
CA GLN A 264 25.99 21.63 37.91
C GLN A 264 26.87 22.80 38.37
N TRP A 265 27.20 23.72 37.47
CA TRP A 265 27.98 24.91 37.80
C TRP A 265 27.21 25.87 38.71
N LEU A 266 25.93 26.14 38.42
CA LEU A 266 25.07 27.01 39.24
C LEU A 266 24.85 26.45 40.66
N ASP A 267 24.81 25.12 40.79
CA ASP A 267 24.68 24.43 42.07
C ASP A 267 25.97 24.45 42.90
N GLY A 268 27.10 24.87 42.30
CA GLY A 268 28.39 25.00 42.98
C GLY A 268 28.37 25.97 44.15
N ASP A 269 29.13 25.65 45.19
CA ASP A 269 29.24 26.50 46.38
C ASP A 269 29.84 27.87 46.03
N GLY A 270 29.17 28.92 46.49
CA GLY A 270 29.57 30.31 46.26
C GLY A 270 29.26 30.88 44.88
N VAL A 271 28.68 30.09 43.95
CA VAL A 271 28.34 30.59 42.60
C VAL A 271 27.10 31.48 42.64
N LEU A 272 25.99 30.98 43.21
CA LEU A 272 24.76 31.75 43.43
C LEU A 272 24.68 32.26 44.87
N THR A 273 24.22 33.51 45.05
CA THR A 273 23.87 34.07 46.36
C THR A 273 22.61 33.41 46.91
N ALA A 274 22.37 33.52 48.23
CA ALA A 274 21.15 32.95 48.84
C ALA A 274 19.86 33.53 48.23
N GLU A 275 19.86 34.83 47.90
CA GLU A 275 18.72 35.49 47.25
C GLU A 275 18.50 34.98 45.82
N GLU A 276 19.56 34.79 45.03
CA GLU A 276 19.46 34.24 43.68
C GLU A 276 19.02 32.76 43.71
N LYS A 277 19.51 31.96 44.67
CA LYS A 277 19.05 30.58 44.88
C LYS A 277 17.56 30.53 45.24
N ALA A 278 17.09 31.45 46.08
CA ALA A 278 15.67 31.54 46.42
C ALA A 278 14.83 31.97 45.21
N ALA A 279 15.32 32.91 44.39
CA ALA A 279 14.63 33.36 43.19
C ALA A 279 14.52 32.26 42.12
N THR A 280 15.58 31.47 41.89
CA THR A 280 15.55 30.33 40.96
C THR A 280 14.63 29.22 41.45
N ALA A 281 14.60 28.95 42.76
CA ALA A 281 13.68 27.98 43.37
C ALA A 281 12.21 28.43 43.27
N ALA A 282 11.90 29.70 43.50
CA ALA A 282 10.54 30.22 43.34
C ALA A 282 10.04 30.11 41.88
N LEU A 283 10.94 30.35 40.91
CA LEU A 283 10.63 30.17 39.49
C LEU A 283 10.36 28.69 39.14
N SER A 284 11.11 27.75 39.71
CA SER A 284 10.90 26.32 39.44
C SER A 284 9.60 25.80 40.07
N GLU A 285 9.24 26.23 41.28
CA GLU A 285 7.97 25.87 41.91
C GLU A 285 6.76 26.38 41.12
N GLY A 286 6.78 27.64 40.67
CA GLY A 286 5.72 28.20 39.83
C GLY A 286 5.57 27.48 38.49
N GLU A 287 6.69 27.02 37.92
CA GLU A 287 6.70 26.26 36.66
C GLU A 287 6.20 24.83 36.83
N ILE A 288 6.57 24.14 37.92
CA ILE A 288 6.02 22.82 38.28
C ILE A 288 4.50 22.92 38.43
N ALA A 289 4.00 23.91 39.18
CA ALA A 289 2.57 24.11 39.36
C ALA A 289 1.84 24.36 38.02
N ARG A 290 2.45 25.12 37.10
CA ARG A 290 1.89 25.35 35.75
C ARG A 290 1.83 24.04 34.97
N LEU A 291 2.92 23.26 34.92
CA LEU A 291 2.98 22.00 34.19
C LEU A 291 2.01 20.95 34.75
N GLU A 292 1.84 20.89 36.07
CA GLU A 292 0.85 20.03 36.72
C GLU A 292 -0.58 20.42 36.33
N SER A 293 -0.88 21.72 36.26
CA SER A 293 -2.18 22.21 35.80
C SER A 293 -2.46 21.85 34.33
N GLU A 294 -1.45 21.99 33.46
CA GLU A 294 -1.54 21.66 32.04
C GLU A 294 -1.70 20.14 31.83
N GLN A 295 -0.95 19.32 32.56
CA GLN A 295 -1.14 17.87 32.56
C GLN A 295 -2.55 17.49 32.99
N GLN A 296 -3.12 18.19 33.98
CA GLN A 296 -4.48 17.92 34.43
C GLN A 296 -5.52 18.31 33.36
N VAL A 297 -5.33 19.44 32.67
CA VAL A 297 -6.17 19.83 31.53
C VAL A 297 -6.11 18.78 30.43
N LEU A 298 -4.92 18.36 30.01
CA LEU A 298 -4.74 17.33 28.98
C LEU A 298 -5.36 15.99 29.37
N LYS A 299 -5.24 15.58 30.64
CA LYS A 299 -5.92 14.37 31.16
C LYS A 299 -7.44 14.49 31.06
N ASN A 300 -7.99 15.66 31.40
CA ASN A 300 -9.43 15.91 31.30
C ASN A 300 -9.89 15.92 29.84
N GLU A 301 -9.16 16.58 28.94
CA GLU A 301 -9.45 16.62 27.50
C GLU A 301 -9.41 15.23 26.89
N LYS A 302 -8.38 14.43 27.21
CA LYS A 302 -8.28 13.03 26.78
C LYS A 302 -9.47 12.21 27.27
N ALA A 303 -9.86 12.36 28.54
CA ALA A 303 -11.04 11.71 29.09
C ALA A 303 -12.33 12.15 28.40
N GLU A 304 -12.46 13.44 28.06
CA GLU A 304 -13.61 13.96 27.31
C GLU A 304 -13.67 13.41 25.89
N GLN A 305 -12.54 13.32 25.18
CA GLN A 305 -12.48 12.67 23.87
C GLN A 305 -12.94 11.21 23.94
N TYR A 306 -12.50 10.44 24.94
CA TYR A 306 -12.99 9.08 25.15
C TYR A 306 -14.50 9.03 25.39
N ARG A 307 -15.05 9.96 26.18
CA ARG A 307 -16.51 10.06 26.40
C ARG A 307 -17.24 10.36 25.10
N ARG A 308 -16.83 11.39 24.35
CA ARG A 308 -17.43 11.77 23.06
C ARG A 308 -17.40 10.60 22.08
N ARG A 309 -16.28 9.89 21.98
CA ARG A 309 -16.14 8.71 21.11
C ARG A 309 -17.07 7.56 21.55
N SER A 310 -17.21 7.35 22.85
CA SER A 310 -18.15 6.37 23.41
C SER A 310 -19.60 6.73 23.10
N GLU A 311 -19.99 8.00 23.28
CA GLU A 311 -21.34 8.49 22.99
C GLU A 311 -21.68 8.44 21.51
N TYR A 312 -20.76 8.86 20.65
CA TYR A 312 -20.90 8.76 19.20
C TYR A 312 -21.06 7.29 18.75
N SER A 313 -20.26 6.38 19.31
CA SER A 313 -20.40 4.95 19.07
C SER A 313 -21.80 4.43 19.49
N LYS A 314 -22.31 4.84 20.66
CA LYS A 314 -23.67 4.50 21.12
C LYS A 314 -24.75 5.03 20.17
N GLN A 315 -24.61 6.27 19.67
CA GLN A 315 -25.54 6.86 18.71
C GLN A 315 -25.55 6.07 17.39
N LEU A 316 -24.38 5.75 16.83
CA LEU A 316 -24.29 4.96 15.60
C LEU A 316 -24.97 3.60 15.75
N ILE A 317 -24.78 2.93 16.89
CA ILE A 317 -25.43 1.64 17.13
C ILE A 317 -26.95 1.80 17.27
N ALA A 318 -27.43 2.85 17.94
CA ALA A 318 -28.87 3.15 18.03
C ALA A 318 -29.50 3.42 16.65
N GLU A 319 -28.74 4.00 15.73
CA GLU A 319 -29.13 4.22 14.33
C GLU A 319 -28.98 2.96 13.44
N GLY A 320 -28.60 1.81 14.00
CA GLY A 320 -28.35 0.57 13.24
C GLY A 320 -27.11 0.62 12.34
N ARG A 321 -26.25 1.63 12.53
CA ARG A 321 -24.98 1.79 11.83
C ARG A 321 -23.86 1.12 12.64
N ARG A 322 -22.85 0.58 11.94
CA ARG A 322 -21.66 0.05 12.62
C ARG A 322 -20.76 1.22 13.03
N PRO A 323 -20.30 1.29 14.28
CA PRO A 323 -19.31 2.28 14.65
C PRO A 323 -18.04 2.08 13.81
N PRO A 324 -17.31 3.17 13.49
CA PRO A 324 -16.03 3.04 12.82
C PRO A 324 -15.12 2.14 13.67
N LEU A 325 -14.46 1.22 12.98
CA LEU A 325 -13.48 0.33 13.60
C LEU A 325 -12.38 1.18 14.27
N PRO A 326 -11.81 0.75 15.40
CA PRO A 326 -10.61 1.40 15.95
C PRO A 326 -9.55 1.56 14.86
N GLU A 327 -8.83 2.69 14.86
CA GLU A 327 -7.76 2.99 13.90
C GLU A 327 -6.66 1.91 13.86
N THR A 328 -6.58 1.07 14.89
CA THR A 328 -5.60 -0.01 15.04
C THR A 328 -6.05 -1.37 14.51
N LEU A 329 -7.24 -1.49 13.92
CA LEU A 329 -7.68 -2.75 13.29
C LEU A 329 -7.20 -2.84 11.84
N VAL A 330 -6.44 -3.88 11.52
CA VAL A 330 -5.99 -4.18 10.17
C VAL A 330 -7.02 -5.07 9.47
N ALA A 331 -7.47 -4.64 8.30
CA ALA A 331 -8.38 -5.42 7.46
C ALA A 331 -7.63 -6.54 6.73
N ILE A 332 -8.03 -7.79 6.94
CA ILE A 332 -7.53 -8.94 6.21
C ILE A 332 -8.61 -9.39 5.23
N LYS A 333 -8.31 -9.23 3.94
CA LYS A 333 -9.22 -9.68 2.89
C LYS A 333 -9.34 -11.20 2.89
N GLY A 334 -10.57 -11.67 2.79
CA GLY A 334 -10.88 -13.08 2.67
C GLY A 334 -10.32 -13.64 1.37
N GLY A 335 -10.06 -14.95 1.38
CA GLY A 335 -9.39 -15.63 0.28
C GLY A 335 -8.87 -16.99 0.68
N SER A 336 -8.09 -17.59 -0.22
CA SER A 336 -7.40 -18.84 0.02
C SER A 336 -5.96 -18.60 0.46
N PHE A 337 -5.59 -19.12 1.62
CA PHE A 337 -4.25 -19.00 2.19
C PHE A 337 -3.63 -20.38 2.41
N MET A 338 -2.31 -20.46 2.50
CA MET A 338 -1.62 -21.66 2.97
C MET A 338 -1.30 -21.51 4.46
N MET A 339 -1.66 -22.51 5.25
CA MET A 339 -1.44 -22.56 6.70
C MET A 339 -0.58 -23.78 7.06
N GLY A 340 0.27 -23.64 8.07
CA GLY A 340 1.22 -24.68 8.51
C GLY A 340 2.62 -24.52 7.91
N SER A 341 3.55 -25.37 8.33
CA SER A 341 4.95 -25.38 7.92
C SER A 341 5.48 -26.81 7.81
N ASN A 342 6.18 -27.13 6.71
CA ASN A 342 6.81 -28.46 6.54
C ASN A 342 8.12 -28.60 7.35
N ALA A 343 8.72 -27.47 7.75
CA ALA A 343 9.93 -27.40 8.55
C ALA A 343 9.65 -27.25 10.06
N GLY A 344 8.39 -26.99 10.44
CA GLY A 344 7.97 -26.75 11.82
C GLY A 344 7.93 -28.00 12.70
N GLN A 345 7.32 -27.86 13.88
CA GLN A 345 6.99 -29.00 14.75
C GLN A 345 5.90 -29.88 14.13
N THR A 346 5.64 -31.05 14.73
CA THR A 346 4.70 -32.03 14.17
C THR A 346 3.26 -31.50 14.08
N ASP A 347 2.85 -30.64 15.01
CA ASP A 347 1.53 -29.99 15.05
C ASP A 347 1.40 -28.79 14.09
N GLU A 348 2.51 -28.30 13.54
CA GLU A 348 2.52 -27.28 12.50
C GLU A 348 2.45 -27.87 11.07
N LYS A 349 2.60 -29.19 10.91
CA LYS A 349 2.62 -29.90 9.62
C LYS A 349 1.24 -30.49 9.25
N PRO A 350 0.94 -30.67 7.95
CA PRO A 350 1.66 -30.16 6.78
C PRO A 350 1.15 -28.76 6.37
N VAL A 351 1.84 -28.15 5.41
CA VAL A 351 1.30 -26.98 4.70
C VAL A 351 0.03 -27.36 3.95
N HIS A 352 -1.09 -26.71 4.23
CA HIS A 352 -2.40 -26.99 3.61
C HIS A 352 -3.19 -25.70 3.34
N ARG A 353 -4.17 -25.76 2.41
CA ARG A 353 -4.96 -24.60 2.00
C ARG A 353 -6.14 -24.37 2.95
N VAL A 354 -6.36 -23.14 3.39
CA VAL A 354 -7.52 -22.69 4.17
C VAL A 354 -8.25 -21.56 3.45
N ASN A 355 -9.57 -21.48 3.62
CA ASN A 355 -10.38 -20.39 3.09
C ASN A 355 -10.92 -19.57 4.26
N LEU A 356 -10.61 -18.27 4.26
CA LEU A 356 -11.06 -17.33 5.29
C LEU A 356 -12.00 -16.30 4.68
N ALA A 357 -13.01 -15.88 5.44
CA ALA A 357 -13.82 -14.71 5.09
C ALA A 357 -13.06 -13.43 5.42
N ASP A 358 -13.50 -12.27 4.92
CA ASP A 358 -12.99 -10.96 5.37
C ASP A 358 -13.10 -10.86 6.90
N PHE A 359 -12.02 -10.48 7.56
CA PHE A 359 -12.01 -10.20 8.98
C PHE A 359 -11.05 -9.05 9.31
N TRP A 360 -11.12 -8.57 10.55
CA TRP A 360 -10.20 -7.58 11.08
C TRP A 360 -9.46 -8.17 12.27
N ILE A 361 -8.21 -7.77 12.45
CA ILE A 361 -7.41 -8.14 13.61
C ILE A 361 -6.72 -6.88 14.14
N SER A 362 -6.54 -6.79 15.47
CA SER A 362 -5.78 -5.70 16.05
C SER A 362 -4.32 -5.75 15.59
N GLN A 363 -3.75 -4.58 15.30
CA GLN A 363 -2.34 -4.41 14.98
C GLN A 363 -1.44 -4.73 16.18
N HIS A 364 -1.95 -4.53 17.40
CA HIS A 364 -1.21 -4.71 18.65
C HIS A 364 -2.00 -5.57 19.64
N GLU A 365 -1.29 -6.27 20.52
CA GLU A 365 -1.88 -6.95 21.66
C GLU A 365 -2.53 -5.95 22.63
N GLU A 366 -3.56 -6.42 23.32
CA GLU A 366 -4.24 -5.65 24.36
C GLU A 366 -3.29 -5.38 25.53
N THR A 367 -3.28 -4.13 25.97
CA THR A 367 -2.37 -3.66 27.02
C THR A 367 -2.92 -3.98 28.42
N THR A 368 -2.02 -4.02 29.39
CA THR A 368 -2.39 -4.21 30.80
C THR A 368 -3.32 -3.10 31.29
N GLU A 369 -3.11 -1.86 30.83
CA GLU A 369 -3.94 -0.71 31.17
C GLU A 369 -5.38 -0.88 30.64
N GLU A 370 -5.56 -1.34 29.39
CA GLU A 370 -6.89 -1.60 28.82
C GLU A 370 -7.64 -2.68 29.61
N VAL A 371 -6.94 -3.74 30.01
CA VAL A 371 -7.52 -4.81 30.84
C VAL A 371 -7.83 -4.32 32.25
N LEU A 372 -7.00 -3.48 32.86
CA LEU A 372 -7.28 -2.85 34.16
C LEU A 372 -8.51 -1.95 34.11
N VAL A 373 -8.68 -1.18 33.04
CA VAL A 373 -9.90 -0.37 32.83
C VAL A 373 -11.13 -1.26 32.78
N TRP A 374 -11.07 -2.37 32.03
CA TRP A 374 -12.16 -3.34 31.96
C TRP A 374 -12.46 -4.01 33.31
N LEU A 375 -11.45 -4.50 34.02
CA LEU A 375 -11.62 -5.17 35.32
C LEU A 375 -12.24 -4.28 36.38
N ASN A 376 -11.97 -2.98 36.34
CA ASN A 376 -12.53 -1.99 37.25
C ASN A 376 -13.85 -1.38 36.77
N ALA A 377 -14.36 -1.79 35.60
CA ALA A 377 -15.62 -1.28 35.09
C ALA A 377 -16.82 -1.80 35.91
N PRO A 378 -17.87 -0.97 36.11
CA PRO A 378 -19.03 -1.38 36.88
C PRO A 378 -19.74 -2.58 36.23
N GLY A 379 -20.06 -3.58 37.04
CA GLY A 379 -20.77 -4.80 36.60
C GLY A 379 -19.87 -5.93 36.08
N VAL A 380 -18.55 -5.73 36.01
CA VAL A 380 -17.60 -6.80 35.72
C VAL A 380 -17.40 -7.64 36.98
N VAL A 381 -17.73 -8.94 36.88
CA VAL A 381 -17.48 -9.93 37.92
C VAL A 381 -16.45 -10.91 37.39
N LEU A 382 -15.22 -10.80 37.91
CA LEU A 382 -14.15 -11.73 37.58
C LEU A 382 -14.49 -13.13 38.10
N GLN A 383 -14.38 -14.14 37.24
CA GLN A 383 -14.52 -15.54 37.66
C GLN A 383 -13.15 -16.14 37.96
N ASP A 384 -13.15 -17.14 38.84
CA ASP A 384 -11.93 -17.87 39.20
C ASP A 384 -11.27 -18.49 37.96
N GLY A 385 -9.94 -18.36 37.87
CA GLY A 385 -9.13 -18.88 36.78
C GLY A 385 -9.18 -18.05 35.49
N TRP A 386 -9.76 -16.85 35.49
CA TRP A 386 -9.62 -15.91 34.36
C TRP A 386 -8.25 -15.27 34.30
N ILE A 387 -7.70 -14.92 35.45
CA ILE A 387 -6.36 -14.34 35.59
C ILE A 387 -5.63 -15.16 36.65
N ASP A 388 -4.40 -15.56 36.34
CA ASP A 388 -3.50 -16.21 37.29
C ASP A 388 -2.72 -15.14 38.06
N PHE A 389 -3.29 -14.65 39.16
CA PHE A 389 -2.70 -13.61 40.00
C PHE A 389 -1.47 -14.09 40.79
N ASP A 390 -1.29 -15.41 40.93
CA ASP A 390 -0.19 -15.98 41.71
C ASP A 390 1.10 -16.12 40.88
N SER A 391 1.00 -15.91 39.57
CA SER A 391 2.15 -15.91 38.67
C SER A 391 3.06 -14.71 38.89
N GLU A 392 4.39 -14.92 38.96
CA GLU A 392 5.39 -13.83 38.98
C GLU A 392 5.30 -12.91 37.74
N TYR A 393 4.70 -13.42 36.65
CA TYR A 393 4.53 -12.71 35.40
C TYR A 393 3.21 -11.92 35.34
N CYS A 394 2.31 -12.07 36.32
CA CYS A 394 1.03 -11.37 36.29
C CYS A 394 1.22 -9.86 36.54
N PRO A 395 0.90 -9.00 35.56
CA PRO A 395 1.11 -7.56 35.69
C PRO A 395 -0.04 -6.88 36.43
N ILE A 396 -1.03 -7.64 36.91
CA ILE A 396 -2.19 -7.14 37.65
C ILE A 396 -2.19 -7.77 39.04
N ARG A 397 -2.48 -6.97 40.06
CA ARG A 397 -2.76 -7.47 41.41
C ARG A 397 -4.11 -6.98 41.91
N ARG A 398 -4.68 -7.72 42.85
CA ARG A 398 -5.91 -7.34 43.53
C ARG A 398 -5.58 -6.44 44.72
N ASN A 399 -6.19 -5.25 44.77
CA ASN A 399 -6.12 -4.33 45.89
C ASN A 399 -7.54 -4.09 46.42
N GLY A 400 -7.97 -4.93 47.36
CA GLY A 400 -9.34 -4.94 47.87
C GLY A 400 -10.38 -5.25 46.77
N SER A 401 -11.27 -4.30 46.50
CA SER A 401 -12.30 -4.41 45.45
C SER A 401 -11.84 -3.94 44.07
N LYS A 402 -10.62 -3.43 43.94
CA LYS A 402 -10.07 -2.92 42.68
C LYS A 402 -8.88 -3.76 42.21
N TYR A 403 -8.58 -3.60 40.94
CA TYR A 403 -7.42 -4.16 40.28
C TYR A 403 -6.46 -3.04 39.91
N GLU A 404 -5.17 -3.25 40.13
CA GLU A 404 -4.12 -2.26 39.84
C GLU A 404 -2.89 -2.92 39.24
N LEU A 405 -2.02 -2.11 38.65
CA LEU A 405 -0.76 -2.55 38.07
C LEU A 405 0.15 -3.13 39.15
N ASN A 406 0.65 -4.34 38.92
CA ASN A 406 1.62 -5.01 39.77
C ASN A 406 3.04 -4.68 39.32
N THR A 407 3.59 -3.57 39.79
CA THR A 407 4.94 -3.11 39.41
C THR A 407 6.09 -4.03 39.88
N ALA A 408 5.80 -5.00 40.75
CA ALA A 408 6.75 -6.04 41.13
C ALA A 408 6.89 -7.15 40.06
N SER A 409 5.96 -7.24 39.11
CA SER A 409 6.03 -8.21 38.02
C SER A 409 6.99 -7.76 36.92
N LYS A 410 7.66 -8.72 36.28
CA LYS A 410 8.48 -8.48 35.07
C LYS A 410 7.69 -7.82 33.93
N PHE A 411 6.37 -8.06 33.88
CA PHE A 411 5.46 -7.48 32.88
C PHE A 411 4.62 -6.30 33.41
N GLY A 412 4.87 -5.86 34.65
CA GLY A 412 4.16 -4.75 35.28
C GLY A 412 4.95 -3.44 35.32
N GLN A 413 6.01 -3.32 34.51
CA GLN A 413 6.86 -2.12 34.48
C GLN A 413 6.11 -0.91 33.88
N SER A 414 5.14 -1.17 33.00
CA SER A 414 4.28 -0.16 32.40
C SER A 414 2.91 -0.75 32.07
N GLY A 415 1.85 0.05 32.24
CA GLY A 415 0.50 -0.32 31.82
C GLY A 415 0.37 -0.53 30.30
N GLN A 416 1.31 0.00 29.51
CA GLN A 416 1.35 -0.13 28.05
C GLN A 416 1.93 -1.47 27.56
N GLN A 417 2.40 -2.33 28.46
CA GLN A 417 2.87 -3.67 28.09
C GLN A 417 1.69 -4.60 27.79
N PRO A 418 1.85 -5.58 26.88
CA PRO A 418 0.81 -6.58 26.61
C PRO A 418 0.36 -7.29 27.88
N MET A 419 -0.95 -7.51 28.01
CA MET A 419 -1.49 -8.29 29.11
C MET A 419 -1.05 -9.76 28.99
N VAL A 420 -0.49 -10.31 30.07
CA VAL A 420 -0.11 -11.72 30.20
C VAL A 420 -0.81 -12.37 31.40
N CYS A 421 -0.75 -13.70 31.49
CA CYS A 421 -1.40 -14.49 32.57
C CYS A 421 -2.93 -14.39 32.61
N ILE A 422 -3.55 -14.02 31.49
CA ILE A 422 -4.99 -14.15 31.28
C ILE A 422 -5.29 -15.47 30.56
N SER A 423 -6.23 -16.26 31.08
CA SER A 423 -6.63 -17.51 30.45
C SER A 423 -7.47 -17.24 29.21
N GLN A 424 -7.60 -18.24 28.32
CA GLN A 424 -8.52 -18.17 27.18
C GLN A 424 -9.96 -17.83 27.62
N ARG A 425 -10.37 -18.29 28.82
CA ARG A 425 -11.68 -17.99 29.39
C ARG A 425 -11.80 -16.55 29.89
N GLY A 426 -10.71 -15.93 30.33
CA GLY A 426 -10.66 -14.51 30.70
C GLY A 426 -10.60 -13.59 29.47
N ALA A 427 -9.94 -14.02 28.39
CA ALA A 427 -9.83 -13.24 27.16
C ALA A 427 -11.16 -13.13 26.38
N LEU A 428 -12.01 -14.16 26.43
CA LEU A 428 -13.27 -14.19 25.68
C LEU A 428 -14.31 -13.13 26.12
N PRO A 429 -14.58 -12.90 27.43
CA PRO A 429 -15.47 -11.85 27.92
C PRO A 429 -14.95 -10.44 27.62
N PHE A 430 -13.63 -10.26 27.65
CA PHE A 430 -12.98 -9.01 27.25
C PHE A 430 -13.19 -8.73 25.75
N ASN A 431 -12.99 -9.75 24.90
CA ASN A 431 -13.16 -9.66 23.44
C ASN A 431 -14.61 -9.81 22.94
N ARG A 432 -15.59 -9.98 23.85
CA ARG A 432 -17.00 -9.92 23.47
C ARG A 432 -17.46 -8.48 23.61
N PRO A 433 -18.17 -7.90 22.61
CA PRO A 433 -18.99 -6.73 22.89
C PRO A 433 -19.90 -7.12 24.05
N THR A 434 -19.70 -6.46 25.19
CA THR A 434 -20.44 -6.72 26.42
C THR A 434 -21.92 -6.75 26.06
N ARG A 435 -22.58 -7.86 26.39
CA ARG A 435 -24.06 -7.94 26.39
C ARG A 435 -24.59 -7.08 27.53
N ILE A 436 -24.36 -5.78 27.44
CA ILE A 436 -25.21 -4.77 28.02
C ILE A 436 -26.00 -4.24 26.80
N GLY A 437 -27.10 -4.94 26.48
CA GLY A 437 -28.11 -4.45 25.53
C GLY A 437 -27.98 -4.77 24.03
N HIS A 438 -27.00 -5.55 23.56
CA HIS A 438 -26.87 -5.88 22.12
C HIS A 438 -27.41 -7.27 21.77
N SER A 439 -28.60 -7.29 21.16
CA SER A 439 -29.10 -8.43 20.39
C SER A 439 -28.52 -8.43 18.98
N SER A 440 -28.06 -9.61 18.56
CA SER A 440 -27.82 -10.04 17.18
C SER A 440 -26.49 -9.62 16.51
N VAL A 441 -25.43 -10.37 16.85
CA VAL A 441 -24.45 -10.80 15.84
C VAL A 441 -24.60 -12.31 15.73
N ARG A 442 -25.04 -12.79 14.56
CA ARG A 442 -25.13 -14.22 14.25
C ARG A 442 -23.73 -14.83 14.35
N THR A 443 -23.52 -15.65 15.36
CA THR A 443 -22.41 -16.59 15.42
C THR A 443 -22.51 -17.54 14.23
N ILE A 444 -21.38 -17.80 13.58
CA ILE A 444 -21.15 -18.93 12.69
C ILE A 444 -21.77 -20.16 13.35
N ARG A 445 -22.83 -20.72 12.75
CA ARG A 445 -23.40 -22.00 13.17
C ARG A 445 -22.25 -23.01 13.22
N ARG A 446 -22.21 -23.80 14.29
CA ARG A 446 -21.52 -25.09 14.36
C ARG A 446 -21.51 -25.71 12.96
N LEU A 447 -20.32 -25.87 12.38
CA LEU A 447 -20.12 -26.94 11.41
C LEU A 447 -20.42 -28.23 12.18
N ASN A 448 -21.60 -28.78 11.92
CA ASN A 448 -21.95 -30.13 12.36
C ASN A 448 -20.90 -31.08 11.80
N CYS A 449 -20.14 -31.74 12.68
CA CYS A 449 -19.31 -32.90 12.38
C CYS A 449 -20.13 -34.15 11.99
N GLU A 450 -21.24 -34.02 11.26
CA GLU A 450 -22.12 -35.14 10.88
C GLU A 450 -22.11 -35.48 9.39
N SER A 451 -21.27 -34.83 8.57
CA SER A 451 -21.09 -35.19 7.16
C SER A 451 -19.67 -35.64 6.84
N LEU A 452 -19.19 -36.66 7.55
CA LEU A 452 -18.10 -37.53 7.09
C LEU A 452 -18.54 -38.98 7.33
N ARG A 453 -19.44 -39.47 6.48
CA ARG A 453 -19.65 -40.92 6.31
C ARG A 453 -18.50 -41.44 5.45
N ILE A 454 -17.42 -41.86 6.11
CA ILE A 454 -16.54 -42.88 5.55
C ILE A 454 -17.13 -44.23 5.94
N SER A 455 -17.34 -45.06 4.93
CA SER A 455 -17.77 -46.45 5.02
C SER A 455 -16.79 -47.24 5.91
N ALA A 456 -17.28 -47.81 7.02
CA ALA A 456 -17.07 -49.19 7.48
C ALA A 456 -17.24 -49.31 9.01
N GLY A 457 -17.97 -50.35 9.45
CA GLY A 457 -17.77 -50.95 10.78
C GLY A 457 -18.72 -50.51 11.90
N THR A 458 -19.78 -51.29 12.08
CA THR A 458 -20.74 -51.33 13.20
C THR A 458 -20.12 -51.36 14.61
N ARG A 459 -20.65 -50.55 15.55
CA ARG A 459 -21.38 -50.94 16.80
C ARG A 459 -21.80 -49.71 17.65
N PRO A 460 -22.89 -49.79 18.45
CA PRO A 460 -23.67 -48.62 18.89
C PRO A 460 -23.26 -48.00 20.23
N CYS A 461 -23.64 -46.71 20.36
CA CYS A 461 -23.47 -45.81 21.49
C CYS A 461 -24.09 -46.28 22.81
N ALA A 462 -23.38 -46.07 23.92
CA ALA A 462 -23.94 -46.04 25.27
C ALA A 462 -24.47 -44.62 25.59
N LYS A 463 -25.64 -44.57 26.25
CA LYS A 463 -26.44 -43.37 26.56
C LYS A 463 -25.78 -42.43 27.60
N PRO A 464 -26.17 -41.14 27.64
CA PRO A 464 -25.71 -40.19 28.65
C PRO A 464 -26.53 -40.31 29.95
N PHE A 465 -25.83 -40.21 31.09
CA PHE A 465 -26.42 -40.12 32.42
C PHE A 465 -26.85 -38.66 32.68
N ARG A 466 -28.13 -38.44 33.02
CA ARG A 466 -28.62 -37.16 33.55
C ARG A 466 -28.44 -37.12 35.08
N PRO A 467 -28.30 -35.92 35.67
CA PRO A 467 -28.17 -35.75 37.11
C PRO A 467 -29.54 -35.72 37.79
N ALA A 468 -29.63 -36.28 38.99
CA ALA A 468 -30.72 -36.03 39.92
C ALA A 468 -30.16 -35.23 41.11
N SER A 469 -30.72 -34.05 41.30
CA SER A 469 -30.71 -33.27 42.53
C SER A 469 -31.29 -34.08 43.69
N THR A 470 -30.85 -33.83 44.93
CA THR A 470 -31.68 -33.31 46.05
C THR A 470 -30.98 -33.52 47.41
N PHE A 471 -30.66 -32.38 48.07
CA PHE A 471 -30.75 -32.01 49.48
C PHE A 471 -30.37 -32.95 50.66
N MET A 472 -29.56 -32.35 51.56
CA MET A 472 -29.55 -32.37 53.04
C MET A 472 -29.39 -33.70 53.79
N ARG A 473 -28.26 -33.82 54.49
CA ARG A 473 -28.14 -33.42 55.90
C ARG A 473 -26.75 -32.87 56.20
#